data_AF-A0AAE3DUD1-F1
#
_entry.id   AF-A0AAE3DUD1-F1
#
_cell.length_a   1.000
_cell.length_b   1.000
_cell.length_c   1.000
_cell.angle_alpha   90.00
_cell.angle_beta   90.00
_cell.angle_gamma   90.00
#
_symmetry.space_group_name_H-M   'P 1'
#
loop_
_entity.id
_entity.type
_entity.pdbx_description
1 polymer ?
#
loop_
_entity_poly.entity_id
_entity_poly.type
_entity_poly.pdbx_seq_one_letter_code
_entity_poly.pdbx_strand_id
1 'polypeptide(L)'
;MKLKIAFLQLLPGAAIEDNIEKGIKACREAGEKGADIALFPEMWSSGYVFPHDEEWLKKNTVSLDSAYVKRFSGLARELQMAIAITLLEKHEANPRNTVCLFDRHGKLVYRYSKVHIFFWSRTLIFLTPPSRKISALPESFSAIRISA
;
A
#
# COMPACT_ATOMS: atom_id res chain seq x y z
N MET A 1 23.89 -11.57 1.21
CA MET A 1 23.26 -10.28 1.58
C MET A 1 22.24 -10.54 2.67
N LYS A 2 22.13 -9.68 3.71
CA LYS A 2 21.10 -9.79 4.76
C LYS A 2 20.11 -8.64 4.57
N LEU A 3 18.88 -8.96 4.19
CA LEU A 3 17.79 -8.00 4.00
C LEU A 3 17.01 -7.84 5.31
N LYS A 4 16.76 -6.61 5.74
CA LYS A 4 15.96 -6.28 6.92
C LYS A 4 14.62 -5.68 6.50
N ILE A 5 13.53 -6.32 6.93
CA ILE A 5 12.17 -5.89 6.60
C ILE A 5 11.47 -5.47 7.91
N ALA A 6 10.92 -4.26 7.92
CA ALA A 6 10.06 -3.77 8.98
C ALA A 6 8.59 -4.01 8.62
N PHE A 7 7.93 -4.87 9.39
CA PHE A 7 6.47 -5.04 9.34
C PHE A 7 5.83 -3.99 10.23
N LEU A 8 5.12 -3.04 9.63
CA LEU A 8 4.45 -1.99 10.38
C LEU A 8 3.11 -2.52 10.87
N GLN A 9 2.88 -2.44 12.18
CA GLN A 9 1.61 -2.78 12.81
C GLN A 9 1.07 -1.54 13.52
N LEU A 10 0.12 -0.86 12.87
CA LEU A 10 -0.34 0.47 13.26
C LEU A 10 -1.87 0.51 13.31
N LEU A 11 -2.42 1.32 14.22
CA LEU A 11 -3.84 1.63 14.23
C LEU A 11 -4.12 2.81 13.30
N PRO A 12 -5.06 2.68 12.34
CA PRO A 12 -5.41 3.76 11.43
C PRO A 12 -6.02 4.95 12.19
N GLY A 13 -5.92 6.13 11.60
CA GLY A 13 -6.63 7.33 12.04
C GLY A 13 -8.04 7.42 11.47
N ALA A 14 -8.66 8.58 11.67
CA ALA A 14 -10.01 8.86 11.19
C ALA A 14 -10.02 9.28 9.71
N ALA A 15 -8.91 9.88 9.24
CA ALA A 15 -8.73 10.32 7.87
C ALA A 15 -7.44 9.79 7.24
N ILE A 16 -7.33 9.92 5.90
CA ILE A 16 -6.15 9.48 5.17
C ILE A 16 -4.90 10.30 5.55
N GLU A 17 -5.08 11.57 5.90
CA GLU A 17 -4.04 12.47 6.38
C GLU A 17 -3.39 11.93 7.66
N ASP A 18 -4.20 11.45 8.62
CA ASP A 18 -3.70 10.81 9.85
C ASP A 18 -2.85 9.57 9.52
N ASN A 19 -3.28 8.77 8.54
CA ASN A 19 -2.58 7.58 8.09
C ASN A 19 -1.26 7.92 7.40
N ILE A 20 -1.20 9.03 6.67
CA ILE A 20 0.03 9.56 6.08
C ILE A 20 1.01 9.94 7.18
N GLU A 21 0.59 10.75 8.16
CA GLU A 21 1.46 11.22 9.24
C GLU A 21 1.99 10.07 10.10
N LYS A 22 1.10 9.18 10.55
CA LYS A 22 1.48 7.98 11.30
C LYS A 22 2.42 7.09 10.50
N GLY A 23 2.12 6.90 9.21
CA GLY A 23 2.95 6.08 8.33
C GLY A 23 4.34 6.66 8.12
N ILE A 24 4.46 7.98 7.96
CA ILE A 24 5.75 8.67 7.86
C ILE A 24 6.57 8.45 9.13
N LYS A 25 5.97 8.65 10.31
CA LYS A 25 6.66 8.46 11.59
C LYS A 25 7.17 7.03 11.74
N ALA A 26 6.33 6.03 11.43
CA ALA A 26 6.71 4.62 11.51
C ALA A 26 7.82 4.25 10.51
N CYS A 27 7.79 4.79 9.29
CA CYS A 27 8.86 4.57 8.32
C CYS A 27 10.19 5.19 8.78
N ARG A 28 10.17 6.37 9.40
CA ARG A 28 11.39 6.99 9.96
C ARG A 28 11.99 6.12 11.06
N GLU A 29 11.16 5.65 12.00
CA GLU A 29 11.60 4.74 13.05
C GLU A 29 12.17 3.42 12.49
N ALA A 30 11.55 2.88 11.43
CA ALA A 30 12.08 1.69 10.73
C ALA A 30 13.45 1.97 10.08
N GLY A 31 13.60 3.14 9.44
CA GLY A 31 14.86 3.58 8.84
C GLY A 31 15.97 3.75 9.88
N GLU A 32 15.67 4.35 11.04
CA GLU A 32 16.61 4.49 12.16
C GLU A 32 17.09 3.13 12.70
N LYS A 33 16.21 2.12 12.67
CA LYS A 33 16.56 0.72 13.02
C LYS A 33 17.28 -0.03 11.90
N GLY A 34 17.55 0.65 10.78
CA GLY A 34 18.29 0.13 9.64
C GLY A 34 17.50 -0.86 8.79
N ALA A 35 16.19 -0.67 8.64
CA ALA A 35 15.39 -1.45 7.71
C ALA A 35 15.73 -1.11 6.25
N ASP A 36 15.73 -2.12 5.38
CA ASP A 36 15.87 -1.95 3.93
C ASP A 36 14.49 -1.75 3.27
N ILE A 37 13.44 -2.30 3.89
CA ILE A 37 12.06 -2.24 3.41
C ILE A 37 11.12 -1.99 4.59
N ALA A 38 10.20 -1.03 4.45
CA ALA A 38 9.03 -0.89 5.33
C ALA A 38 7.77 -1.39 4.61
N LEU A 39 7.02 -2.29 5.25
CA LEU A 39 5.78 -2.86 4.73
C LEU A 39 4.60 -2.47 5.61
N PHE A 40 3.61 -1.82 5.00
CA PHE A 40 2.39 -1.37 5.67
C PHE A 40 1.37 -2.50 5.91
N PRO A 41 0.48 -2.36 6.91
CA PRO A 41 -0.74 -3.17 7.00
C PRO A 41 -1.55 -3.10 5.72
N GLU A 42 -2.42 -4.08 5.48
CA GLU A 42 -3.34 -4.08 4.34
C GLU A 42 -4.37 -2.93 4.44
N MET A 43 -4.77 -2.36 3.30
CA MET A 43 -5.69 -1.22 3.18
C MET A 43 -5.34 -0.01 4.05
N TRP A 44 -4.05 0.31 4.20
CA TRP A 44 -3.59 1.39 5.06
C TRP A 44 -4.18 2.76 4.70
N SER A 45 -4.42 3.03 3.41
CA SER A 45 -5.03 4.31 2.99
C SER A 45 -6.42 4.56 3.62
N SER A 46 -7.25 3.52 3.76
CA SER A 46 -8.61 3.62 4.29
C SER A 46 -8.76 3.06 5.71
N GLY A 47 -7.75 2.38 6.23
CA GLY A 47 -7.77 1.81 7.58
C GLY A 47 -8.84 0.74 7.80
N TYR A 48 -9.28 0.06 6.73
CA TYR A 48 -10.42 -0.87 6.78
C TYR A 48 -11.77 -0.25 7.20
N VAL A 49 -11.90 1.07 7.22
CA VAL A 49 -13.19 1.72 7.42
C VAL A 49 -14.01 1.55 6.15
N PHE A 50 -15.14 0.84 6.22
CA PHE A 50 -16.01 0.62 5.07
C PHE A 50 -17.49 0.66 5.46
N PRO A 51 -18.17 1.80 5.31
CA PRO A 51 -19.56 1.95 5.70
C PRO A 51 -20.57 1.26 4.75
N HIS A 52 -20.15 0.38 3.83
CA HIS A 52 -21.00 -0.23 2.80
C HIS A 52 -21.77 0.80 1.94
N ASP A 53 -21.13 1.94 1.69
CA ASP A 53 -21.67 3.04 0.90
C ASP A 53 -20.81 3.24 -0.36
N GLU A 54 -21.43 3.15 -1.54
CA GLU A 54 -20.76 3.34 -2.82
C GLU A 54 -20.23 4.77 -3.00
N GLU A 55 -20.94 5.78 -2.49
CA GLU A 55 -20.45 7.16 -2.55
C GLU A 55 -19.21 7.32 -1.71
N TRP A 56 -19.22 6.77 -0.49
CA TRP A 56 -18.07 6.77 0.39
C TRP A 56 -16.89 6.06 -0.28
N LEU A 57 -17.09 4.88 -0.88
CA LEU A 57 -16.04 4.15 -1.59
C LEU A 57 -15.42 4.99 -2.71
N LYS A 58 -16.25 5.61 -3.56
CA LYS A 58 -15.77 6.46 -4.66
C LYS A 58 -14.95 7.65 -4.14
N LYS A 59 -15.41 8.30 -3.06
CA LYS A 59 -14.74 9.45 -2.42
C LYS A 59 -13.42 9.09 -1.74
N ASN A 60 -13.29 7.87 -1.22
CA ASN A 60 -12.11 7.43 -0.44
C ASN A 60 -11.12 6.56 -1.23
N THR A 61 -11.34 6.39 -2.54
CA THR A 61 -10.36 5.73 -3.41
C THR A 61 -9.13 6.60 -3.66
N VAL A 62 -7.99 5.94 -3.80
CA VAL A 62 -6.69 6.57 -3.99
C VAL A 62 -6.20 6.32 -5.41
N SER A 63 -5.99 7.39 -6.18
CA SER A 63 -5.30 7.34 -7.46
C SER A 63 -3.78 7.15 -7.27
N LEU A 64 -3.11 6.54 -8.24
CA LEU A 64 -1.65 6.44 -8.25
C LEU A 64 -0.95 7.80 -8.30
N ASP A 65 -1.61 8.84 -8.81
CA ASP A 65 -1.07 10.21 -8.85
C ASP A 65 -1.42 11.05 -7.61
N SER A 66 -2.06 10.43 -6.61
CA SER A 66 -2.50 11.11 -5.39
C SER A 66 -1.35 11.64 -4.52
N ALA A 67 -1.68 12.59 -3.65
CA ALA A 67 -0.76 13.08 -2.63
C ALA A 67 -0.25 11.96 -1.72
N TYR A 68 -1.11 10.99 -1.37
CA TYR A 68 -0.75 9.80 -0.59
C TYR A 68 0.41 9.04 -1.24
N VAL A 69 0.26 8.66 -2.52
CA VAL A 69 1.27 7.88 -3.25
C VAL A 69 2.56 8.68 -3.44
N LYS A 70 2.44 9.95 -3.88
CA LYS A 70 3.60 10.83 -4.06
C LYS A 70 4.36 11.07 -2.75
N ARG A 71 3.65 11.15 -1.62
CA ARG A 71 4.27 11.35 -0.31
C ARG A 71 5.16 10.18 0.09
N PHE A 72 4.68 8.94 -0.06
CA PHE A 72 5.46 7.75 0.28
C PHE A 72 6.56 7.44 -0.74
N SER A 73 6.36 7.76 -2.02
CA SER A 73 7.44 7.76 -3.02
C SER A 73 8.58 8.71 -2.63
N GLY A 74 8.24 9.95 -2.25
CA GLY A 74 9.22 10.93 -1.78
C GLY A 74 9.92 10.49 -0.49
N LEU A 75 9.18 9.89 0.44
CA LEU A 75 9.74 9.37 1.70
C LEU A 75 10.72 8.22 1.46
N ALA A 76 10.43 7.31 0.53
CA ALA A 76 11.34 6.21 0.19
C ALA A 76 12.70 6.75 -0.28
N ARG A 77 12.67 7.80 -1.11
CA ARG A 77 13.88 8.52 -1.55
C ARG A 77 14.59 9.23 -0.40
N GLU A 78 13.86 9.90 0.47
CA GLU A 78 14.42 10.62 1.62
C GLU A 78 15.16 9.66 2.58
N LEU A 79 14.56 8.50 2.86
CA LEU A 79 15.12 7.52 3.79
C LEU A 79 16.10 6.54 3.13
N GLN A 80 16.29 6.60 1.80
CA GLN A 80 17.04 5.61 1.03
C GLN A 80 16.59 4.16 1.34
N MET A 81 15.29 3.98 1.59
CA MET A 81 14.67 2.74 2.04
C MET A 81 13.49 2.43 1.12
N ALA A 82 13.29 1.18 0.74
CA ALA A 82 12.12 0.80 -0.04
C ALA A 82 10.86 0.81 0.84
N ILE A 83 9.72 1.20 0.26
CA ILE A 83 8.46 1.32 1.00
C ILE A 83 7.35 0.63 0.20
N ALA A 84 6.69 -0.33 0.84
CA ALA A 84 5.51 -1.01 0.31
C ALA A 84 4.25 -0.49 1.02
N ILE A 85 3.51 0.38 0.34
CA ILE A 85 2.23 0.92 0.82
C ILE A 85 1.06 0.12 0.27
N THR A 86 -0.04 0.08 1.02
CA THR A 86 -1.28 -0.55 0.59
C THR A 86 -2.40 0.48 0.54
N LEU A 87 -3.30 0.34 -0.43
CA LEU A 87 -4.31 1.35 -0.72
C LEU A 87 -5.59 0.76 -1.33
N LEU A 88 -6.69 1.48 -1.10
CA LEU A 88 -7.92 1.36 -1.86
C LEU A 88 -7.74 2.04 -3.22
N GLU A 89 -7.13 1.28 -4.12
CA GLU A 89 -7.11 1.42 -5.57
C GLU A 89 -8.27 2.17 -6.23
N LYS A 90 -8.14 3.42 -6.68
CA LYS A 90 -9.10 3.95 -7.67
C LYS A 90 -8.96 3.20 -8.99
N HIS A 91 -10.03 2.52 -9.40
CA HIS A 91 -10.07 1.72 -10.62
C HIS A 91 -11.52 1.58 -11.12
N GLU A 92 -11.71 1.48 -12.43
CA GLU A 92 -13.02 1.34 -13.08
C GLU A 92 -13.29 -0.12 -13.52
N ALA A 93 -14.44 -0.74 -13.26
CA ALA A 93 -15.66 -0.15 -12.70
C ALA A 93 -15.66 -0.03 -11.17
N ASN A 94 -14.86 -0.84 -10.45
CA ASN A 94 -14.79 -0.74 -8.99
C ASN A 94 -13.36 -0.72 -8.44
N PRO A 95 -13.18 -0.24 -7.20
CA PRO A 95 -11.88 -0.12 -6.57
C PRO A 95 -11.14 -1.45 -6.41
N ARG A 96 -9.85 -1.37 -6.13
CA ARG A 96 -8.97 -2.52 -5.91
C ARG A 96 -8.23 -2.43 -4.58
N ASN A 97 -8.01 -3.57 -3.95
CA ASN A 97 -7.03 -3.66 -2.87
C ASN A 97 -5.65 -3.85 -3.49
N THR A 98 -4.80 -2.84 -3.38
CA THR A 98 -3.54 -2.77 -4.11
C THR A 98 -2.37 -2.49 -3.16
N VAL A 99 -1.24 -3.14 -3.43
CA VAL A 99 0.07 -2.78 -2.89
C VAL A 99 0.91 -2.09 -3.96
N CYS A 100 1.64 -1.04 -3.57
CA CYS A 100 2.65 -0.36 -4.37
C CYS A 100 3.98 -0.39 -3.63
N LEU A 101 5.01 -0.93 -4.28
CA LEU A 101 6.39 -0.95 -3.78
C LEU A 101 7.23 0.10 -4.51
N PHE A 102 7.75 1.03 -3.72
CA PHE A 102 8.73 2.01 -4.15
C PHE A 102 10.13 1.53 -3.78
N ASP A 103 11.08 1.67 -4.71
CA ASP A 103 12.48 1.45 -4.39
C ASP A 103 13.05 2.60 -3.54
N ARG A 104 14.31 2.44 -3.12
CA ARG A 104 15.05 3.44 -2.34
C ARG A 104 15.23 4.81 -3.02
N HIS A 105 14.94 4.91 -4.32
CA HIS A 105 15.00 6.14 -5.09
C HIS A 105 13.62 6.79 -5.27
N GLY A 106 12.57 6.17 -4.70
CA GLY A 106 11.20 6.62 -4.80
C GLY A 106 10.50 6.20 -6.09
N LYS A 107 11.09 5.34 -6.91
CA LYS A 107 10.48 4.85 -8.15
C LYS A 107 9.50 3.73 -7.83
N LEU A 108 8.29 3.80 -8.39
CA LEU A 108 7.34 2.68 -8.35
C LEU A 108 7.91 1.53 -9.17
N VAL A 109 8.35 0.47 -8.50
CA VAL A 109 8.97 -0.70 -9.15
C VAL A 109 8.04 -1.90 -9.21
N TYR A 110 7.00 -1.92 -8.37
CA TYR A 110 6.02 -2.99 -8.38
C TYR A 110 4.66 -2.51 -7.88
N ARG A 111 3.61 -3.00 -8.54
CA ARG A 111 2.21 -2.80 -8.17
C ARG A 111 1.49 -4.13 -8.31
N TYR A 112 0.71 -4.51 -7.31
CA TYR A 112 -0.10 -5.72 -7.36
C TYR A 112 -1.45 -5.46 -6.73
N SER A 113 -2.51 -5.90 -7.40
CA SER A 113 -3.86 -5.87 -6.86
C SER A 113 -4.28 -7.28 -6.48
N LYS A 114 -4.90 -7.40 -5.30
CA LYS A 114 -5.42 -8.64 -4.74
C LYS A 114 -6.36 -9.35 -5.71
N VAL A 115 -6.02 -10.60 -6.05
CA VAL A 115 -6.79 -11.45 -6.96
C VAL A 115 -7.86 -12.24 -6.22
N HIS A 116 -7.51 -12.75 -5.04
CA HIS A 116 -8.42 -13.56 -4.23
C HIS A 116 -9.15 -12.66 -3.23
N ILE A 117 -10.37 -12.30 -3.58
CA ILE A 117 -11.22 -11.45 -2.74
C ILE A 117 -12.05 -12.37 -1.86
N PHE A 118 -11.77 -12.36 -0.56
CA PHE A 118 -12.40 -13.25 0.40
C PHE A 118 -13.69 -12.61 0.94
N PHE A 119 -14.84 -13.11 0.48
CA PHE A 119 -16.17 -12.55 0.80
C PHE A 119 -16.67 -13.00 2.18
N TRP A 120 -16.05 -12.56 3.27
CA TRP A 120 -16.60 -12.78 4.62
C TRP A 120 -17.53 -11.64 5.07
N SER A 121 -17.40 -10.45 4.46
CA SER A 121 -18.29 -9.30 4.66
C SER A 121 -18.82 -8.78 3.33
N ARG A 122 -20.04 -8.21 3.34
CA ARG A 122 -20.67 -7.54 2.16
C ARG A 122 -19.79 -6.44 1.55
N THR A 123 -18.80 -5.99 2.30
CA THR A 123 -17.85 -4.93 1.97
C THR A 123 -17.00 -5.21 0.74
N LEU A 124 -16.58 -6.46 0.55
CA LEU A 124 -15.60 -6.83 -0.48
C LEU A 124 -16.27 -7.14 -1.83
N ILE A 125 -17.61 -7.11 -1.89
CA ILE A 125 -18.41 -7.22 -3.12
C ILE A 125 -18.06 -6.11 -4.11
N PHE A 126 -17.65 -4.95 -3.61
CA PHE A 126 -17.28 -3.80 -4.42
C PHE A 126 -15.83 -3.82 -4.91
N LEU A 127 -15.05 -4.86 -4.66
CA LEU A 127 -13.68 -4.92 -5.18
C LEU A 127 -13.62 -5.75 -6.46
N THR A 128 -12.91 -5.23 -7.47
CA THR A 128 -12.73 -5.94 -8.74
C THR A 128 -11.38 -6.64 -8.80
N PRO A 129 -11.30 -7.98 -8.88
CA PRO A 129 -10.02 -8.66 -9.06
C PRO A 129 -9.40 -8.28 -10.41
N PRO A 130 -8.06 -8.17 -10.53
CA PRO A 130 -7.44 -7.89 -11.81
C PRO A 130 -7.57 -9.09 -12.77
N SER A 131 -7.70 -8.80 -14.07
CA SER A 131 -7.96 -9.76 -15.16
C SER A 131 -6.80 -10.68 -15.55
N ARG A 132 -5.80 -10.86 -14.67
CA ARG A 132 -4.42 -11.36 -14.88
C ARG A 132 -3.41 -10.26 -15.26
N LYS A 133 -2.52 -9.98 -14.30
CA LYS A 133 -1.07 -9.78 -14.48
C LYS A 133 -0.46 -9.71 -13.09
N ILE A 134 0.32 -10.72 -12.72
CA ILE A 134 1.30 -10.58 -11.63
C ILE A 134 2.42 -9.76 -12.26
N SER A 135 2.58 -8.51 -11.85
CA SER A 135 3.79 -7.75 -12.17
C SER A 135 4.98 -8.60 -11.72
N ALA A 136 6.05 -8.73 -12.51
CA ALA A 136 7.25 -9.37 -11.99
C ALA A 136 7.96 -8.38 -11.05
N LEU A 137 8.45 -8.85 -9.90
CA LEU A 137 9.35 -8.04 -9.09
C LEU A 137 10.69 -7.89 -9.83
N PRO A 138 11.37 -6.73 -9.72
CA PRO A 138 12.74 -6.60 -10.21
C PRO A 138 13.67 -7.64 -9.56
N GLU A 139 14.75 -8.02 -10.23
CA GLU A 139 15.72 -9.01 -9.72
C GLU A 139 16.27 -8.65 -8.34
N SER A 140 16.40 -7.36 -8.03
CA SER A 140 16.81 -6.83 -6.73
C SER A 140 15.85 -7.18 -5.58
N PHE A 141 14.64 -7.65 -5.90
CA PHE A 141 13.61 -8.09 -4.96
C PHE A 141 13.12 -9.52 -5.24
N SER A 142 13.91 -10.32 -5.95
CA SER A 142 13.56 -11.69 -6.39
C SER A 142 13.14 -12.66 -5.27
N ALA A 143 13.57 -12.40 -4.03
CA ALA A 143 13.20 -13.19 -2.85
C ALA A 143 11.86 -12.79 -2.21
N ILE A 144 11.28 -11.65 -2.60
CA ILE A 144 10.01 -11.17 -2.04
C ILE A 144 8.87 -11.77 -2.85
N ARG A 145 7.88 -12.33 -2.18
CA ARG A 145 6.59 -12.68 -2.78
C ARG A 145 5.50 -11.99 -1.99
N ILE A 146 4.67 -11.21 -2.66
CA ILE A 146 3.52 -10.58 -2.04
C ILE A 146 2.28 -11.39 -2.43
N SER A 147 1.70 -12.08 -1.46
CA SER A 147 0.36 -12.64 -1.56
C SER A 147 -0.56 -11.78 -0.71
N ALA A 148 -1.54 -11.14 -1.35
CA ALA A 148 -2.66 -10.51 -0.67
C ALA A 148 -3.93 -11.22 -1.12
#